data_AF-A0ABD5LNP7-F1
#
_entry.id   AF-A0ABD5LNP7-F1
#
_cell.length_a   1.000
_cell.length_b   1.000
_cell.length_c   1.000
_cell.angle_alpha   90.00
_cell.angle_beta   90.00
_cell.angle_gamma   90.00
#
_symmetry.space_group_name_H-M   'P 1'
#
loop_
_entity.id
_entity.type
_entity.pdbx_description
1 polymer ?
#
loop_
_entity_poly.entity_id
_entity_poly.type
_entity_poly.pdbx_seq_one_letter_code
_entity_poly.pdbx_strand_id
1 'polypeptide(L)'
;MNGLSSFSKKPWVWSFAATAAVWIVTVMFTGGASSFGLSHAALTFAAFSVIVGIGQMFVITLGPGNIDLCVPATMTLSGTLALKFMDVSDGLILPGLLIAILIGIAIGIGNYTLIKLLRIPPIIATLSMSFIVQSIAIWSNRGLRIKPPETLATFATSSSFGIPNVALVALLLSVIAWLLLDRTFYGRWISAIGQSTFAARMTGIPVDGTRFVTYVLCAVLAAIAGYLLASFSGGAALNMGSEYLLMSIAVVVIGGTAVAGGDSNVPGIWGASLFMFLVVSMLNTYGFGAGIRLILTGLIIISVILLASGPKATR
;
A
#
# COMPACT_ATOMS: atom_id res chain seq x y z
N MET A 1 -11.03 35.23 -10.34
CA MET A 1 -10.15 34.44 -11.24
C MET A 1 -8.90 34.05 -10.44
N ASN A 2 -8.82 32.82 -9.89
CA ASN A 2 -7.58 32.20 -9.35
C ASN A 2 -7.79 30.74 -8.84
N GLY A 3 -8.75 29.99 -9.41
CA GLY A 3 -8.97 28.59 -9.03
C GLY A 3 -7.88 27.64 -9.54
N LEU A 4 -7.34 27.91 -10.73
CA LEU A 4 -6.31 27.09 -11.38
C LEU A 4 -4.96 27.13 -10.64
N SER A 5 -4.58 28.29 -10.07
CA SER A 5 -3.33 28.43 -9.30
C SER A 5 -3.41 27.83 -7.89
N SER A 6 -4.61 27.66 -7.33
CA SER A 6 -4.84 26.91 -6.08
C SER A 6 -4.82 25.39 -6.31
N PHE A 7 -5.37 24.92 -7.44
CA PHE A 7 -5.41 23.50 -7.78
C PHE A 7 -4.02 22.94 -8.10
N SER A 8 -3.20 23.70 -8.83
CA SER A 8 -1.80 23.34 -9.16
C SER A 8 -0.86 23.24 -7.96
N LYS A 9 -1.25 23.77 -6.79
CA LYS A 9 -0.45 23.70 -5.55
C LYS A 9 -0.66 22.42 -4.76
N LYS A 10 -1.68 21.60 -5.10
CA LYS A 10 -1.93 20.36 -4.37
C LYS A 10 -0.96 19.26 -4.85
N PRO A 11 -0.19 18.61 -3.94
CA PRO A 11 0.83 17.63 -4.32
C PRO A 11 0.30 16.47 -5.18
N TRP A 12 -0.94 16.02 -4.96
CA TRP A 12 -1.53 14.91 -5.72
C TRP A 12 -1.72 15.22 -7.22
N VAL A 13 -1.92 16.48 -7.60
CA VAL A 13 -2.12 16.86 -9.02
C VAL A 13 -0.87 16.52 -9.84
N TRP A 14 0.32 16.69 -9.25
CA TRP A 14 1.59 16.34 -9.89
C TRP A 14 1.74 14.84 -10.06
N SER A 15 1.30 14.03 -9.10
CA SER A 15 1.31 12.57 -9.22
C SER A 15 0.45 12.13 -10.41
N PHE A 16 -0.77 12.65 -10.56
CA PHE A 16 -1.65 12.33 -11.71
C PHE A 16 -1.13 12.90 -13.04
N ALA A 17 -0.53 14.10 -13.04
CA ALA A 17 0.09 14.65 -14.24
C ALA A 17 1.25 13.78 -14.72
N ALA A 18 2.09 13.30 -13.80
CA ALA A 18 3.16 12.36 -14.10
C ALA A 18 2.61 11.03 -14.63
N THR A 19 1.54 10.48 -14.01
CA THR A 19 0.84 9.29 -14.52
C THR A 19 0.37 9.49 -15.95
N ALA A 20 -0.31 10.61 -16.24
CA ALA A 20 -0.85 10.91 -17.56
C ALA A 20 0.28 11.05 -18.60
N ALA A 21 1.38 11.71 -18.25
CA ALA A 21 2.54 11.83 -19.12
C ALA A 21 3.13 10.46 -19.48
N VAL A 22 3.38 9.60 -18.49
CA VAL A 22 3.90 8.23 -18.74
C VAL A 22 2.91 7.41 -19.55
N TRP A 23 1.62 7.52 -19.26
CA TRP A 23 0.58 6.82 -20.03
C TRP A 23 0.59 7.23 -21.50
N ILE A 24 0.64 8.53 -21.80
CA ILE A 24 0.70 9.05 -23.18
C ILE A 24 1.93 8.51 -23.90
N VAL A 25 3.11 8.58 -23.27
CA VAL A 25 4.36 8.06 -23.84
C VAL A 25 4.26 6.56 -24.10
N THR A 26 3.63 5.80 -23.21
CA THR A 26 3.41 4.35 -23.39
C THR A 26 2.51 4.05 -24.58
N VAL A 27 1.38 4.75 -24.67
CA VAL A 27 0.40 4.54 -25.74
C VAL A 27 0.97 4.92 -27.10
N MET A 28 1.75 6.01 -27.17
CA MET A 28 2.45 6.41 -28.40
C MET A 28 3.47 5.36 -28.83
N PHE A 29 4.19 4.75 -27.87
CA PHE A 29 5.20 3.74 -28.18
C PHE A 29 4.61 2.39 -28.60
N THR A 30 3.48 1.97 -28.01
CA THR A 30 2.82 0.72 -28.37
C THR A 30 1.92 0.81 -29.61
N GLY A 31 1.92 1.97 -30.29
CA GLY A 31 1.10 2.19 -31.49
C GLY A 31 -0.40 2.17 -31.22
N GLY A 32 -0.83 2.44 -29.97
CA GLY A 32 -2.24 2.52 -29.58
C GLY A 32 -2.99 1.19 -29.46
N ALA A 33 -2.41 0.08 -29.94
CA ALA A 33 -3.09 -1.22 -30.06
C ALA A 33 -3.51 -1.86 -28.71
N SER A 34 -3.01 -1.34 -27.58
CA SER A 34 -3.29 -1.87 -26.24
C SER A 34 -3.66 -0.81 -25.20
N SER A 35 -4.07 0.40 -25.61
CA SER A 35 -4.36 1.50 -24.67
C SER A 35 -5.39 1.13 -23.58
N PHE A 36 -6.47 0.44 -23.96
CA PHE A 36 -7.45 -0.07 -23.00
C PHE A 36 -6.88 -1.16 -22.08
N GLY A 37 -6.14 -2.13 -22.64
CA GLY A 37 -5.53 -3.21 -21.88
C GLY A 37 -4.48 -2.70 -20.88
N LEU A 38 -3.69 -1.70 -21.27
CA LEU A 38 -2.71 -1.04 -20.41
C LEU A 38 -3.39 -0.31 -19.25
N SER A 39 -4.44 0.46 -19.53
CA SER A 39 -5.21 1.16 -18.49
C SER A 39 -5.89 0.18 -17.52
N HIS A 40 -6.45 -0.91 -18.05
CA HIS A 40 -7.07 -1.95 -17.24
C HIS A 40 -6.03 -2.64 -16.34
N ALA A 41 -4.87 -3.03 -16.90
CA ALA A 41 -3.78 -3.61 -16.13
C ALA A 41 -3.25 -2.62 -15.07
N ALA A 42 -3.10 -1.35 -15.43
CA ALA A 42 -2.66 -0.32 -14.51
C ALA A 42 -3.61 -0.16 -13.32
N LEU A 43 -4.92 -0.12 -13.56
CA LEU A 43 -5.91 -0.06 -12.49
C LEU A 43 -5.87 -1.32 -11.61
N THR A 44 -5.75 -2.51 -12.19
CA THR A 44 -5.70 -3.77 -11.43
C THR A 44 -4.49 -3.83 -10.52
N PHE A 45 -3.29 -3.60 -11.04
CA PHE A 45 -2.06 -3.75 -10.25
C PHE A 45 -1.83 -2.55 -9.31
N ALA A 46 -2.18 -1.33 -9.72
CA ALA A 46 -2.13 -0.18 -8.83
C ALA A 46 -3.09 -0.35 -7.65
N ALA A 47 -4.20 -1.08 -7.78
CA ALA A 47 -5.12 -1.31 -6.67
C ALA A 47 -4.45 -2.01 -5.48
N PHE A 48 -3.61 -3.02 -5.71
CA PHE A 48 -2.86 -3.68 -4.63
C PHE A 48 -1.91 -2.70 -3.94
N SER A 49 -1.18 -1.90 -4.73
CA SER A 49 -0.26 -0.88 -4.23
C SER A 49 -0.99 0.24 -3.48
N VAL A 50 -2.20 0.59 -3.88
CA VAL A 50 -3.06 1.58 -3.21
C VAL A 50 -3.48 1.06 -1.85
N ILE A 51 -4.00 -0.18 -1.75
CA ILE A 51 -4.47 -0.74 -0.47
C ILE A 51 -3.33 -0.74 0.56
N VAL A 52 -2.17 -1.24 0.16
CA VAL A 52 -0.99 -1.28 1.03
C VAL A 52 -0.44 0.13 1.30
N GLY A 53 -0.40 0.98 0.27
CA GLY A 53 0.05 2.36 0.36
C GLY A 53 -0.79 3.20 1.33
N ILE A 54 -2.10 2.97 1.40
CA ILE A 54 -2.98 3.60 2.40
C ILE A 54 -2.57 3.18 3.81
N GLY A 55 -2.34 1.89 4.04
CA GLY A 55 -1.86 1.40 5.34
C GLY A 55 -0.54 2.06 5.75
N GLN A 56 0.42 2.07 4.82
CA GLN A 56 1.72 2.68 5.05
C GLN A 56 1.64 4.20 5.23
N MET A 57 0.72 4.88 4.53
CA MET A 57 0.45 6.31 4.69
C MET A 57 0.02 6.63 6.12
N PHE A 58 -0.90 5.86 6.71
CA PHE A 58 -1.28 6.08 8.12
C PHE A 58 -0.08 5.97 9.06
N VAL A 59 0.78 4.96 8.87
CA VAL A 59 1.98 4.76 9.70
C VAL A 59 2.97 5.90 9.52
N ILE A 60 3.27 6.30 8.28
CA ILE A 60 4.20 7.41 7.98
C ILE A 60 3.68 8.75 8.54
N THR A 61 2.37 8.96 8.52
CA THR A 61 1.76 10.20 9.04
C THR A 61 1.98 10.36 10.55
N LEU A 62 2.26 9.30 11.31
CA LEU A 62 2.54 9.36 12.75
C LEU A 62 3.87 10.04 13.11
N GLY A 63 4.71 10.38 12.13
CA GLY A 63 5.96 11.10 12.36
C GLY A 63 7.19 10.37 11.82
N PRO A 64 8.38 10.98 11.97
CA PRO A 64 9.61 10.46 11.40
C PRO A 64 9.98 9.09 12.00
N GLY A 65 10.49 8.20 11.15
CA GLY A 65 10.94 6.86 11.56
C GLY A 65 9.82 5.83 11.73
N ASN A 66 8.55 6.19 11.51
CA ASN A 66 7.44 5.23 11.48
C ASN A 66 7.27 4.69 10.05
N ILE A 67 7.68 3.44 9.86
CA ILE A 67 7.52 2.69 8.61
C ILE A 67 7.20 1.25 9.02
N ASP A 68 6.20 0.62 8.41
CA ASP A 68 5.93 -0.80 8.62
C ASP A 68 6.63 -1.64 7.55
N LEU A 69 7.67 -2.38 7.95
CA LEU A 69 8.41 -3.31 7.09
C LEU A 69 7.88 -4.75 7.14
N CYS A 70 6.83 -5.01 7.93
CA CYS A 70 6.16 -6.30 8.03
C CYS A 70 5.10 -6.52 6.93
N VAL A 71 4.78 -5.47 6.17
CA VAL A 71 3.78 -5.48 5.09
C VAL A 71 3.94 -6.67 4.12
N PRO A 72 5.12 -6.97 3.53
CA PRO A 72 5.28 -8.10 2.61
C PRO A 72 4.95 -9.45 3.23
N ALA A 73 5.48 -9.68 4.43
CA ALA A 73 5.32 -10.95 5.13
C ALA A 73 3.85 -11.13 5.54
N THR A 74 3.19 -10.04 5.93
CA THR A 74 1.75 -10.01 6.25
C THR A 74 0.91 -10.37 5.03
N MET A 75 1.20 -9.80 3.87
CA MET A 75 0.54 -10.16 2.61
C MET A 75 0.69 -11.65 2.31
N THR A 76 1.93 -12.16 2.36
CA THR A 76 2.22 -13.57 2.07
C THR A 76 1.49 -14.49 3.04
N LEU A 77 1.62 -14.28 4.36
CA LEU A 77 1.04 -15.17 5.37
C LEU A 77 -0.49 -15.17 5.32
N SER A 78 -1.11 -13.99 5.22
CA SER A 78 -2.57 -13.87 5.16
C SER A 78 -3.15 -14.56 3.92
N GLY A 79 -2.56 -14.34 2.74
CA GLY A 79 -2.96 -15.02 1.50
C GLY A 79 -2.79 -16.53 1.60
N THR A 80 -1.65 -17.01 2.09
CA THR A 80 -1.37 -18.44 2.28
C THR A 80 -2.37 -19.12 3.21
N LEU A 81 -2.59 -18.56 4.41
CA LEU A 81 -3.46 -19.19 5.40
C LEU A 81 -4.94 -19.08 5.04
N ALA A 82 -5.37 -17.97 4.44
CA ALA A 82 -6.74 -17.84 3.96
C ALA A 82 -7.04 -18.83 2.84
N LEU A 83 -6.15 -18.99 1.84
CA LEU A 83 -6.32 -20.00 0.79
C LEU A 83 -6.34 -21.41 1.37
N LYS A 84 -5.44 -21.72 2.30
CA LYS A 84 -5.39 -23.02 2.97
C LYS A 84 -6.67 -23.35 3.73
N PHE A 85 -7.28 -22.35 4.35
CA PHE A 85 -8.54 -22.53 5.06
C PHE A 85 -9.72 -22.71 4.11
N MET A 86 -9.77 -21.96 3.01
CA MET A 86 -10.86 -22.06 2.05
C MET A 86 -10.86 -23.39 1.31
N ASP A 87 -9.68 -23.97 1.04
CA ASP A 87 -9.50 -25.26 0.35
C ASP A 87 -10.41 -25.42 -0.88
N VAL A 88 -10.39 -24.41 -1.76
CA VAL A 88 -11.19 -24.33 -3.00
C VAL A 88 -12.71 -24.16 -2.80
N SER A 89 -13.22 -24.20 -1.56
CA SER A 89 -14.66 -24.05 -1.27
C SER A 89 -15.14 -22.60 -1.35
N ASP A 90 -16.11 -22.33 -2.24
CA ASP A 90 -16.76 -21.02 -2.37
C ASP A 90 -17.52 -20.61 -1.10
N GLY A 91 -18.08 -21.57 -0.35
CA GLY A 91 -18.79 -21.30 0.91
C GLY A 91 -17.88 -20.75 2.02
N LEU A 92 -16.56 -20.91 1.88
CA LEU A 92 -15.58 -20.48 2.85
C LEU A 92 -14.90 -19.14 2.50
N ILE A 93 -15.33 -18.45 1.44
CA ILE A 93 -14.73 -17.16 1.02
C ILE A 93 -14.76 -16.12 2.12
N LEU A 94 -15.93 -15.90 2.72
CA LEU A 94 -16.09 -14.92 3.80
C LEU A 94 -15.30 -15.32 5.07
N PRO A 95 -15.37 -16.58 5.55
CA PRO A 95 -14.44 -17.07 6.57
C PRO A 95 -12.95 -16.90 6.25
N GLY A 96 -12.54 -17.12 5.00
CA GLY A 96 -11.17 -16.92 4.54
C GLY A 96 -10.73 -15.45 4.63
N LEU A 97 -11.61 -14.52 4.25
CA LEU A 97 -11.37 -13.08 4.44
C LEU A 97 -11.24 -12.71 5.92
N LEU A 98 -12.10 -13.27 6.78
CA LEU A 98 -12.00 -13.06 8.23
C LEU A 98 -10.67 -13.56 8.79
N ILE A 99 -10.17 -14.70 8.32
CA ILE A 99 -8.84 -15.22 8.71
C ILE A 99 -7.74 -14.27 8.27
N ALA A 100 -7.78 -13.76 7.04
CA ALA A 100 -6.82 -12.76 6.58
C ALA A 100 -6.83 -11.51 7.48
N ILE A 101 -8.01 -11.00 7.82
CA ILE A 101 -8.16 -9.84 8.73
C ILE A 101 -7.61 -10.16 10.12
N LEU A 102 -7.92 -11.33 10.69
CA LEU A 102 -7.43 -11.76 12.00
C LEU A 102 -5.90 -11.88 12.03
N ILE A 103 -5.30 -12.37 10.95
CA ILE A 103 -3.84 -12.41 10.79
C ILE A 103 -3.26 -11.00 10.78
N GLY A 104 -3.86 -10.07 10.01
CA GLY A 104 -3.47 -8.67 10.01
C GLY A 104 -3.56 -8.03 11.40
N ILE A 105 -4.64 -8.29 12.14
CA ILE A 105 -4.81 -7.82 13.52
C ILE A 105 -3.70 -8.39 14.42
N ALA A 106 -3.47 -9.70 14.38
CA ALA A 106 -2.46 -10.35 15.22
C ALA A 106 -1.04 -9.79 14.95
N ILE A 107 -0.70 -9.59 13.67
CA ILE A 107 0.61 -9.05 13.28
C ILE A 107 0.73 -7.58 13.70
N GLY A 108 -0.30 -6.77 13.48
CA GLY A 108 -0.29 -5.35 13.90
C GLY A 108 -0.17 -5.18 15.41
N ILE A 109 -0.84 -6.05 16.19
CA ILE A 109 -0.67 -6.14 17.64
C ILE A 109 0.78 -6.49 17.98
N GLY A 110 1.35 -7.50 17.32
CA GLY A 110 2.74 -7.91 17.51
C GLY A 110 3.73 -6.78 17.23
N ASN A 111 3.61 -6.14 16.07
CA ASN A 111 4.41 -4.98 15.66
C ASN A 111 4.41 -3.89 16.72
N TYR A 112 3.22 -3.44 17.13
CA TYR A 112 3.13 -2.35 18.10
C TYR A 112 3.54 -2.77 19.52
N THR A 113 3.34 -4.03 19.88
CA THR A 113 3.80 -4.57 21.18
C THR A 113 5.33 -4.51 21.27
N LEU A 114 6.05 -4.91 20.21
CA LEU A 114 7.51 -4.78 20.16
C LEU A 114 7.95 -3.31 20.27
N ILE A 115 7.25 -2.40 19.59
CA ILE A 115 7.55 -0.97 19.62
C ILE A 115 7.33 -0.39 21.02
N LYS A 116 6.17 -0.66 21.64
CA LYS A 116 5.77 -0.04 22.89
C LYS A 116 6.41 -0.70 24.11
N LEU A 117 6.30 -2.03 24.22
CA LEU A 117 6.71 -2.76 25.43
C LEU A 117 8.22 -2.92 25.49
N LEU A 118 8.84 -3.27 24.37
CA LEU A 118 10.30 -3.47 24.30
C LEU A 118 11.06 -2.21 23.90
N ARG A 119 10.36 -1.09 23.63
CA ARG A 119 10.95 0.20 23.25
C ARG A 119 11.87 0.11 22.03
N ILE A 120 11.59 -0.81 21.12
CA ILE A 120 12.37 -1.01 19.90
C ILE A 120 11.93 0.05 18.87
N PRO A 121 12.86 0.71 18.15
CA PRO A 121 12.51 1.61 17.05
C PRO A 121 11.60 0.94 16.00
N PRO A 122 10.58 1.62 15.45
CA PRO A 122 9.56 0.97 14.61
C PRO A 122 10.08 0.21 13.39
N ILE A 123 11.09 0.76 12.70
CA ILE A 123 11.73 0.10 11.56
C ILE A 123 12.32 -1.25 11.96
N ILE A 124 13.07 -1.28 13.07
CA ILE A 124 13.73 -2.50 13.55
C ILE A 124 12.70 -3.52 14.05
N ALA A 125 11.69 -3.06 14.78
CA ALA A 125 10.62 -3.91 15.30
C ALA A 125 9.85 -4.60 14.17
N THR A 126 9.39 -3.82 13.18
CA THR A 126 8.57 -4.33 12.07
C THR A 126 9.38 -5.17 11.09
N LEU A 127 10.66 -4.85 10.85
CA LEU A 127 11.56 -5.69 10.05
C LEU A 127 11.81 -7.04 10.73
N SER A 128 12.07 -7.03 12.04
CA SER A 128 12.30 -8.27 12.81
C SER A 128 11.04 -9.14 12.82
N MET A 129 9.86 -8.53 13.03
CA MET A 129 8.59 -9.23 12.94
C MET A 129 8.35 -9.76 11.52
N SER A 130 8.73 -9.02 10.49
CA SER A 130 8.67 -9.47 9.08
C SER A 130 9.39 -10.79 8.88
N PHE A 131 10.58 -10.98 9.44
CA PHE A 131 11.30 -12.27 9.35
C PHE A 131 10.58 -13.42 10.06
N ILE A 132 9.98 -13.16 11.22
CA ILE A 132 9.20 -14.17 11.96
C ILE A 132 7.97 -14.57 11.14
N VAL A 133 7.18 -13.59 10.70
CA VAL A 133 5.96 -13.79 9.90
C VAL A 133 6.30 -14.49 8.58
N GLN A 134 7.37 -14.08 7.90
CA GLN A 134 7.83 -14.70 6.66
C GLN A 134 8.28 -16.15 6.89
N SER A 135 8.92 -16.45 8.02
CA SER A 135 9.30 -17.83 8.36
C SER A 135 8.08 -18.71 8.61
N ILE A 136 7.04 -18.19 9.27
CA ILE A 136 5.76 -18.88 9.45
C ILE A 136 5.07 -19.07 8.09
N ALA A 137 5.13 -18.08 7.19
CA ALA A 137 4.61 -18.20 5.83
C ALA A 137 5.34 -19.32 5.06
N ILE A 138 6.68 -19.38 5.13
CA ILE A 138 7.49 -20.43 4.52
C ILE A 138 7.10 -21.81 5.07
N TRP A 139 6.94 -21.94 6.38
CA TRP A 139 6.57 -23.20 7.01
C TRP A 139 5.15 -23.65 6.62
N SER A 140 4.19 -22.72 6.62
CA SER A 140 2.78 -23.01 6.30
C SER A 140 2.53 -23.27 4.81
N ASN A 141 3.37 -22.75 3.91
CA ASN A 141 3.25 -22.88 2.46
C ASN A 141 3.96 -24.12 1.88
N ARG A 142 4.63 -24.96 2.68
CA ARG A 142 5.35 -26.15 2.18
C ARG A 142 4.40 -27.08 1.44
N GLY A 143 4.62 -27.26 0.14
CA GLY A 143 3.80 -28.12 -0.72
C GLY A 143 2.43 -27.54 -1.10
N LEU A 144 2.17 -26.26 -0.80
CA LEU A 144 0.87 -25.65 -1.05
C LEU A 144 0.68 -25.40 -2.56
N ARG A 145 -0.25 -26.16 -3.16
CA ARG A 145 -0.75 -25.99 -4.53
C ARG A 145 -2.26 -25.78 -4.53
N ILE A 146 -2.74 -25.01 -3.57
CA ILE A 146 -4.16 -24.73 -3.39
C ILE A 146 -4.51 -23.54 -4.27
N LYS A 147 -5.45 -23.75 -5.19
CA LYS A 147 -6.03 -22.68 -6.00
C LYS A 147 -7.07 -21.91 -5.18
N PRO A 148 -7.27 -20.62 -5.43
CA PRO A 148 -8.43 -19.90 -4.89
C PRO A 148 -9.74 -20.57 -5.33
N PRO A 149 -10.81 -20.49 -4.51
CA PRO A 149 -12.16 -20.80 -4.95
C PRO A 149 -12.50 -20.07 -6.26
N GLU A 150 -13.25 -20.73 -7.15
CA GLU A 150 -13.47 -20.24 -8.51
C GLU A 150 -14.18 -18.88 -8.53
N THR A 151 -15.18 -18.70 -7.66
CA THR A 151 -15.91 -17.42 -7.58
C THR A 151 -15.02 -16.28 -7.08
N LEU A 152 -14.06 -16.56 -6.20
CA LEU A 152 -13.09 -15.57 -5.73
C LEU A 152 -12.03 -15.25 -6.79
N ALA A 153 -11.55 -16.26 -7.51
CA ALA A 153 -10.58 -16.10 -8.60
C ALA A 153 -11.18 -15.30 -9.76
N THR A 154 -12.41 -15.62 -10.14
CA THR A 154 -13.17 -14.88 -11.16
C THR A 154 -13.47 -13.46 -10.67
N PHE A 155 -13.86 -13.26 -9.41
CA PHE A 155 -14.03 -11.92 -8.85
C PHE A 155 -12.73 -11.11 -8.94
N ALA A 156 -11.59 -11.68 -8.53
CA ALA A 156 -10.31 -10.98 -8.53
C ALA A 156 -9.81 -10.61 -9.95
N THR A 157 -10.14 -11.40 -10.95
CA THR A 157 -9.68 -11.20 -12.35
C THR A 157 -10.68 -10.47 -13.25
N SER A 158 -11.96 -10.42 -12.85
CA SER A 158 -13.02 -9.76 -13.62
C SER A 158 -13.12 -8.26 -13.37
N SER A 159 -13.91 -7.61 -14.22
CA SER A 159 -14.24 -6.19 -14.13
C SER A 159 -15.75 -5.99 -14.09
N SER A 160 -16.17 -5.01 -13.29
CA SER A 160 -17.54 -4.53 -13.21
C SER A 160 -17.58 -3.10 -13.74
N PHE A 161 -18.53 -2.80 -14.63
CA PHE A 161 -18.65 -1.47 -15.27
C PHE A 161 -17.36 -0.99 -15.99
N GLY A 162 -16.54 -1.93 -16.48
CA GLY A 162 -15.26 -1.64 -17.13
C GLY A 162 -14.10 -1.31 -16.17
N ILE A 163 -14.32 -1.42 -14.86
CA ILE A 163 -13.30 -1.21 -13.81
C ILE A 163 -12.97 -2.55 -13.16
N PRO A 164 -11.67 -2.91 -12.99
CA PRO A 164 -11.30 -4.12 -12.28
C PRO A 164 -11.91 -4.19 -10.88
N ASN A 165 -12.46 -5.34 -10.47
CA ASN A 165 -13.11 -5.47 -9.18
C ASN A 165 -12.15 -5.18 -8.00
N VAL A 166 -10.88 -5.56 -8.13
CA VAL A 166 -9.84 -5.24 -7.13
C VAL A 166 -9.67 -3.73 -6.98
N ALA A 167 -9.76 -2.97 -8.08
CA ALA A 167 -9.71 -1.51 -8.04
C ALA A 167 -10.95 -0.90 -7.37
N LEU A 168 -12.13 -1.51 -7.52
CA LEU A 168 -13.34 -1.11 -6.78
C LEU A 168 -13.18 -1.34 -5.28
N VAL A 169 -12.60 -2.47 -4.86
CA VAL A 169 -12.28 -2.73 -3.45
C VAL A 169 -11.27 -1.72 -2.92
N ALA A 170 -10.20 -1.43 -3.67
CA ALA A 170 -9.24 -0.40 -3.31
C ALA A 170 -9.89 0.98 -3.20
N LEU A 171 -10.83 1.32 -4.08
CA LEU A 171 -11.57 2.58 -4.06
C LEU A 171 -12.45 2.67 -2.80
N LEU A 172 -13.17 1.60 -2.47
CA LEU A 172 -13.96 1.53 -1.25
C LEU A 172 -13.08 1.76 0.00
N LEU A 173 -11.94 1.07 0.09
CA LEU A 173 -10.99 1.23 1.20
C LEU A 173 -10.38 2.64 1.22
N SER A 174 -10.15 3.25 0.06
CA SER A 174 -9.68 4.64 -0.05
C SER A 174 -10.71 5.64 0.48
N VAL A 175 -11.99 5.44 0.17
CA VAL A 175 -13.09 6.27 0.69
C VAL A 175 -13.20 6.13 2.20
N ILE A 176 -13.11 4.90 2.73
CA ILE A 176 -13.10 4.66 4.18
C ILE A 176 -11.90 5.36 4.83
N ALA A 177 -10.71 5.24 4.26
CA ALA A 177 -9.51 5.89 4.77
C ALA A 177 -9.62 7.42 4.74
N TRP A 178 -10.16 7.99 3.66
CA TRP A 178 -10.43 9.42 3.56
C TRP A 178 -11.43 9.89 4.62
N LEU A 179 -12.53 9.16 4.83
CA LEU A 179 -13.50 9.49 5.89
C LEU A 179 -12.87 9.41 7.28
N LEU A 180 -12.04 8.40 7.54
CA LEU A 180 -11.31 8.28 8.81
C LEU A 180 -10.36 9.48 9.03
N LEU A 181 -9.66 9.93 7.99
CA LEU A 181 -8.71 11.05 8.09
C LEU A 181 -9.41 12.41 8.20
N ASP A 182 -10.40 12.68 7.38
CA ASP A 182 -11.02 14.01 7.25
C ASP A 182 -12.19 14.22 8.22
N ARG A 183 -12.95 13.17 8.53
CA ARG A 183 -14.23 13.29 9.23
C ARG A 183 -14.23 12.79 10.68
N THR A 184 -13.15 12.20 11.17
CA THR A 184 -13.10 11.66 12.54
C THR A 184 -12.05 12.31 13.43
N PHE A 185 -12.18 12.14 14.75
CA PHE A 185 -11.16 12.55 15.72
C PHE A 185 -9.84 11.81 15.51
N TYR A 186 -9.90 10.55 15.06
CA TYR A 186 -8.73 9.72 14.82
C TYR A 186 -7.78 10.33 13.79
N GLY A 187 -8.30 10.85 12.68
CA GLY A 187 -7.49 11.56 11.68
C GLY A 187 -6.77 12.78 12.25
N ARG A 188 -7.48 13.62 13.01
CA ARG A 188 -6.88 14.78 13.71
C ARG A 188 -5.81 14.36 14.70
N TRP A 189 -6.01 13.26 15.42
CA TRP A 189 -5.02 12.73 16.35
C TRP A 189 -3.75 12.24 15.65
N ILE A 190 -3.87 11.51 14.55
CA ILE A 190 -2.70 11.06 13.77
C ILE A 190 -1.90 12.28 13.29
N SER A 191 -2.56 13.27 12.69
CA SER A 191 -1.89 14.47 12.20
C SER A 191 -1.19 15.24 13.34
N ALA A 192 -1.84 15.41 14.49
CA ALA A 192 -1.23 16.07 15.65
C ALA A 192 -0.03 15.29 16.20
N ILE A 193 -0.13 13.95 16.29
CA ILE A 193 0.97 13.08 16.73
C ILE A 193 2.15 13.18 15.78
N GLY A 194 1.89 13.23 14.47
CA GLY A 194 2.90 13.38 13.43
C GLY A 194 3.68 14.68 13.50
N GLN A 195 3.00 15.80 13.81
CA GLN A 195 3.64 17.10 13.95
C GLN A 195 4.46 17.20 15.24
N SER A 196 3.91 16.78 16.37
CA SER A 196 4.64 16.73 17.64
C SER A 196 3.98 15.78 18.62
N THR A 197 4.63 14.65 18.84
CA THR A 197 4.20 13.64 19.83
C THR A 197 4.11 14.20 21.25
N PHE A 198 5.01 15.12 21.60
CA PHE A 198 5.04 15.79 22.90
C PHE A 198 3.85 16.72 23.07
N ALA A 199 3.57 17.58 22.08
CA ALA A 199 2.43 18.51 22.12
C ALA A 199 1.09 17.75 22.08
N ALA A 200 1.00 16.68 21.29
CA ALA A 200 -0.17 15.80 21.26
C ALA A 200 -0.46 15.19 22.64
N ARG A 201 0.59 14.74 23.35
CA ARG A 201 0.44 14.18 24.71
C ARG A 201 0.00 15.24 25.73
N MET A 202 0.54 16.45 25.64
CA MET A 202 0.15 17.57 26.52
C MET A 202 -1.31 18.02 26.33
N THR A 203 -1.86 17.80 25.14
CA THR A 203 -3.27 18.14 24.82
C THR A 203 -4.24 16.99 25.10
N GLY A 204 -3.79 15.91 25.75
CA GLY A 204 -4.63 14.78 26.16
C GLY A 204 -4.93 13.77 25.05
N ILE A 205 -4.24 13.83 23.91
CA ILE A 205 -4.42 12.84 22.84
C ILE A 205 -3.90 11.47 23.32
N PRO A 206 -4.67 10.37 23.15
CA PRO A 206 -4.22 9.03 23.50
C PRO A 206 -3.19 8.52 22.49
N VAL A 207 -1.95 9.02 22.58
CA VAL A 207 -0.87 8.77 21.61
C VAL A 207 -0.64 7.27 21.40
N ASP A 208 -0.56 6.51 22.50
CA ASP A 208 -0.23 5.10 22.41
C ASP A 208 -1.38 4.26 21.82
N GLY A 209 -2.63 4.60 22.17
CA GLY A 209 -3.81 3.96 21.58
C GLY A 209 -3.94 4.27 20.09
N THR A 210 -3.67 5.51 19.69
CA THR A 210 -3.73 5.94 18.29
C THR A 210 -2.68 5.23 17.45
N ARG A 211 -1.44 5.13 17.95
CA ARG A 211 -0.36 4.39 17.28
C ARG A 211 -0.67 2.90 17.18
N PHE A 212 -1.19 2.29 18.24
CA PHE A 212 -1.61 0.88 18.22
C PHE A 212 -2.62 0.60 17.10
N VAL A 213 -3.71 1.37 17.06
CA VAL A 213 -4.75 1.22 16.02
C VAL A 213 -4.17 1.45 14.63
N THR A 214 -3.23 2.39 14.48
CA THR A 214 -2.58 2.68 13.19
C THR A 214 -1.78 1.49 12.67
N TYR A 215 -0.95 0.86 13.51
CA TYR A 215 -0.18 -0.33 13.11
C TYR A 215 -1.08 -1.53 12.81
N VAL A 216 -2.16 -1.71 13.59
CA VAL A 216 -3.18 -2.74 13.32
C VAL A 216 -3.87 -2.49 11.97
N LEU A 217 -4.29 -1.26 11.70
CA LEU A 217 -4.95 -0.91 10.45
C LEU A 217 -4.03 -1.09 9.23
N CYS A 218 -2.75 -0.73 9.35
CA CYS A 218 -1.75 -0.99 8.31
C CYS A 218 -1.60 -2.48 8.00
N ALA A 219 -1.44 -3.32 9.03
CA ALA A 219 -1.32 -4.76 8.87
C ALA A 219 -2.60 -5.42 8.32
N VAL A 220 -3.79 -4.93 8.71
CA VAL A 220 -5.07 -5.41 8.16
C VAL A 220 -5.20 -5.08 6.68
N LEU A 221 -4.86 -3.86 6.26
CA LEU A 221 -4.88 -3.49 4.83
C LEU A 221 -3.87 -4.32 4.03
N ALA A 222 -2.66 -4.54 4.57
CA ALA A 222 -1.69 -5.46 3.96
C ALA A 222 -2.25 -6.89 3.85
N ALA A 223 -2.96 -7.38 4.87
CA ALA A 223 -3.55 -8.70 4.83
C ALA A 223 -4.68 -8.85 3.78
N ILE A 224 -5.54 -7.83 3.66
CA ILE A 224 -6.58 -7.78 2.61
C ILE A 224 -5.94 -7.75 1.22
N ALA A 225 -4.89 -6.94 1.03
CA ALA A 225 -4.15 -6.90 -0.23
C ALA A 225 -3.52 -8.27 -0.57
N GLY A 226 -2.93 -8.95 0.41
CA GLY A 226 -2.37 -10.29 0.24
C GLY A 226 -3.42 -11.34 -0.14
N TYR A 227 -4.57 -11.33 0.53
CA TYR A 227 -5.71 -12.19 0.21
C TYR A 227 -6.19 -12.02 -1.23
N LEU A 228 -6.39 -10.76 -1.67
CA LEU A 228 -6.80 -10.45 -3.03
C LEU A 228 -5.72 -10.80 -4.07
N LEU A 229 -4.44 -10.54 -3.76
CA LEU A 229 -3.33 -10.80 -4.65
C LEU A 229 -3.09 -12.30 -4.87
N ALA A 230 -3.19 -13.10 -3.81
CA ALA A 230 -3.10 -14.55 -3.91
C ALA A 230 -4.26 -15.12 -4.75
N SER A 231 -5.45 -14.54 -4.62
CA SER A 231 -6.62 -14.93 -5.41
C SER A 231 -6.48 -14.54 -6.88
N PHE A 232 -5.95 -13.34 -7.15
CA PHE A 232 -5.67 -12.86 -8.51
C PHE A 232 -4.58 -13.68 -9.21
N SER A 233 -3.54 -14.07 -8.48
CA SER A 233 -2.38 -14.81 -9.02
C SER A 233 -2.65 -16.32 -9.18
N GLY A 234 -3.83 -16.80 -8.81
CA GLY A 234 -4.18 -18.22 -8.85
C GLY A 234 -3.55 -19.07 -7.74
N GLY A 235 -3.02 -18.44 -6.69
CA GLY A 235 -2.38 -19.09 -5.55
C GLY A 235 -1.44 -18.15 -4.78
N ALA A 236 -1.04 -18.54 -3.57
CA ALA A 236 -0.09 -17.78 -2.77
C ALA A 236 1.36 -18.19 -3.09
N ALA A 237 2.11 -17.28 -3.71
CA ALA A 237 3.56 -17.41 -3.87
C ALA A 237 4.29 -16.83 -2.64
N LEU A 238 5.38 -17.49 -2.22
CA LEU A 238 6.13 -17.11 -1.01
C LEU A 238 6.72 -15.70 -1.03
N ASN A 239 6.94 -15.16 -2.21
CA ASN A 239 7.53 -13.84 -2.44
C ASN A 239 6.53 -12.82 -3.00
N MET A 240 5.22 -13.11 -3.04
CA MET A 240 4.25 -12.21 -3.67
C MET A 240 4.18 -10.81 -3.02
N GLY A 241 4.49 -10.71 -1.73
CA GLY A 241 4.51 -9.43 -1.01
C GLY A 241 5.79 -8.62 -1.18
N SER A 242 6.90 -9.20 -1.67
CA SER A 242 8.23 -8.56 -1.60
C SER A 242 8.31 -7.26 -2.41
N GLU A 243 7.65 -7.22 -3.56
CA GLU A 243 7.58 -6.05 -4.44
C GLU A 243 6.87 -4.87 -3.77
N TYR A 244 5.99 -5.14 -2.81
CA TYR A 244 5.19 -4.12 -2.12
C TYR A 244 5.92 -3.46 -0.94
N LEU A 245 7.10 -3.96 -0.52
CA LEU A 245 7.87 -3.34 0.57
C LEU A 245 8.28 -1.92 0.20
N LEU A 246 9.11 -1.79 -0.84
CA LEU A 246 9.62 -0.49 -1.27
C LEU A 246 8.55 0.29 -2.03
N MET A 247 7.67 -0.42 -2.76
CA MET A 247 6.60 0.21 -3.51
C MET A 247 5.61 0.94 -2.60
N SER A 248 5.23 0.36 -1.45
CA SER A 248 4.32 1.03 -0.52
C SER A 248 4.89 2.34 0.02
N ILE A 249 6.18 2.37 0.35
CA ILE A 249 6.88 3.59 0.78
C ILE A 249 6.95 4.60 -0.38
N ALA A 250 7.38 4.15 -1.56
CA ALA A 250 7.52 4.99 -2.74
C ALA A 250 6.18 5.68 -3.10
N VAL A 251 5.08 4.92 -3.11
CA VAL A 251 3.75 5.44 -3.45
C VAL A 251 3.30 6.51 -2.45
N VAL A 252 3.55 6.32 -1.15
CA VAL A 252 3.19 7.31 -0.12
C VAL A 252 3.97 8.62 -0.31
N VAL A 253 5.26 8.49 -0.59
CA VAL A 253 6.17 9.63 -0.78
C VAL A 253 5.87 10.38 -2.08
N ILE A 254 5.73 9.67 -3.20
CA ILE A 254 5.37 10.23 -4.52
C ILE A 254 3.95 10.81 -4.48
N GLY A 255 3.06 10.22 -3.68
CA GLY A 255 1.70 10.73 -3.45
C GLY A 255 1.67 12.02 -2.62
N GLY A 256 2.80 12.47 -2.08
CA GLY A 256 2.93 13.73 -1.38
C GLY A 256 2.47 13.69 0.09
N THR A 257 2.44 12.52 0.71
CA THR A 257 2.34 12.41 2.18
C THR A 257 3.67 12.80 2.81
N ALA A 258 3.64 13.58 3.88
CA ALA A 258 4.87 14.08 4.49
C ALA A 258 5.59 12.96 5.27
N VAL A 259 6.82 12.65 4.87
CA VAL A 259 7.68 11.69 5.60
C VAL A 259 8.05 12.19 7.00
N ALA A 260 8.02 13.51 7.18
CA ALA A 260 8.15 14.15 8.49
C ALA A 260 6.93 13.92 9.40
N GLY A 261 5.81 13.41 8.85
CA GLY A 261 4.54 13.21 9.55
C GLY A 261 3.61 14.42 9.48
N GLY A 262 2.39 14.24 10.01
CA GLY A 262 1.39 15.29 10.15
C GLY A 262 0.44 15.44 8.97
N ASP A 263 0.97 15.39 7.74
CA ASP A 263 0.19 15.59 6.52
C ASP A 263 0.05 14.29 5.71
N SER A 264 -1.19 13.93 5.37
CA SER A 264 -1.55 12.73 4.60
C SER A 264 -2.34 13.08 3.34
N ASN A 265 -2.20 12.26 2.29
CA ASN A 265 -2.81 12.56 0.98
C ASN A 265 -3.33 11.29 0.28
N VAL A 266 -4.58 10.91 0.55
CA VAL A 266 -5.22 9.71 -0.02
C VAL A 266 -5.30 9.73 -1.56
N PRO A 267 -5.77 10.82 -2.22
CA PRO A 267 -5.81 10.86 -3.68
C PRO A 267 -4.42 10.71 -4.32
N GLY A 268 -3.38 11.23 -3.66
CA GLY A 268 -2.00 11.11 -4.14
C GLY A 268 -1.51 9.65 -4.25
N ILE A 269 -1.98 8.77 -3.37
CA ILE A 269 -1.64 7.33 -3.40
C ILE A 269 -2.08 6.67 -4.72
N TRP A 270 -3.25 7.04 -5.25
CA TRP A 270 -3.73 6.54 -6.53
C TRP A 270 -2.84 6.97 -7.69
N GLY A 271 -2.57 8.28 -7.81
CA GLY A 271 -1.70 8.81 -8.87
C GLY A 271 -0.30 8.19 -8.80
N ALA A 272 0.28 8.10 -7.60
CA ALA A 272 1.59 7.51 -7.41
C ALA A 272 1.64 6.01 -7.73
N SER A 273 0.60 5.25 -7.36
CA SER A 273 0.51 3.81 -7.67
C SER A 273 0.38 3.56 -9.17
N LEU A 274 -0.49 4.33 -9.84
CA LEU A 274 -0.64 4.25 -11.30
C LEU A 274 0.65 4.65 -12.02
N PHE A 275 1.30 5.73 -11.56
CA PHE A 275 2.58 6.17 -12.10
C PHE A 275 3.66 5.09 -11.97
N MET A 276 3.84 4.53 -10.77
CA MET A 276 4.86 3.49 -10.52
C MET A 276 4.60 2.24 -11.35
N PHE A 277 3.34 1.80 -11.45
CA PHE A 277 3.01 0.65 -12.30
C PHE A 277 3.33 0.93 -13.78
N LEU A 278 2.88 2.07 -14.31
CA LEU A 278 3.11 2.42 -15.71
C LEU A 278 4.60 2.50 -16.03
N VAL A 279 5.40 3.13 -15.17
CA VAL A 279 6.86 3.17 -15.33
C VAL A 279 7.45 1.77 -15.39
N VAL A 280 7.14 0.90 -14.42
CA VAL A 280 7.69 -0.46 -14.39
C VAL A 280 7.22 -1.27 -15.61
N SER A 281 5.97 -1.11 -16.02
CA SER A 281 5.39 -1.75 -17.20
C SER A 281 6.10 -1.26 -18.48
N MET A 282 6.31 0.04 -18.65
CA MET A 282 7.08 0.60 -19.77
C MET A 282 8.48 -0.02 -19.83
N LEU A 283 9.22 0.02 -18.72
CA LEU A 283 10.58 -0.52 -18.67
C LEU A 283 10.60 -2.02 -18.99
N ASN A 284 9.58 -2.77 -18.60
CA ASN A 284 9.42 -4.16 -18.97
C ASN A 284 9.18 -4.32 -20.48
N THR A 285 8.28 -3.54 -21.07
CA THR A 285 7.99 -3.56 -22.52
C THR A 285 9.20 -3.18 -23.37
N TYR A 286 10.07 -2.29 -22.88
CA TYR A 286 11.34 -1.96 -23.53
C TYR A 286 12.39 -3.09 -23.47
N GLY A 287 12.08 -4.21 -22.80
CA GLY A 287 13.01 -5.33 -22.65
C GLY A 287 14.11 -5.10 -21.61
N PHE A 288 13.98 -4.07 -20.76
CA PHE A 288 14.94 -3.91 -19.66
C PHE A 288 14.82 -5.07 -18.67
N GLY A 289 15.97 -5.71 -18.40
CA GLY A 289 16.08 -6.75 -17.39
C GLY A 289 15.73 -6.25 -15.99
N ALA A 290 15.32 -7.16 -15.11
CA ALA A 290 14.85 -6.84 -13.76
C ALA A 290 15.82 -5.97 -12.95
N GLY A 291 17.14 -6.19 -13.09
CA GLY A 291 18.17 -5.38 -12.43
C GLY A 291 18.13 -3.91 -12.85
N ILE A 292 18.05 -3.63 -14.16
CA ILE A 292 17.96 -2.26 -14.68
C ILE A 292 16.65 -1.60 -14.23
N ARG A 293 15.54 -2.35 -14.23
CA ARG A 293 14.26 -1.84 -13.73
C ARG A 293 14.34 -1.39 -12.27
N LEU A 294 15.00 -2.17 -11.41
CA LEU A 294 15.21 -1.81 -10.00
C LEU A 294 16.09 -0.56 -9.85
N ILE A 295 17.18 -0.45 -10.62
CA ILE A 295 18.05 0.74 -10.64
C ILE A 295 17.23 1.98 -11.02
N LEU A 296 16.48 1.91 -12.12
CA LEU A 296 15.68 3.03 -12.60
C LEU A 296 14.55 3.39 -11.62
N THR A 297 13.90 2.38 -11.03
CA THR A 297 12.87 2.61 -10.00
C THR A 297 13.46 3.35 -8.78
N GLY A 298 14.66 2.94 -8.33
CA GLY A 298 15.38 3.62 -7.26
C GLY A 298 15.75 5.05 -7.61
N LEU A 299 16.29 5.29 -8.81
CA LEU A 299 16.60 6.64 -9.31
C LEU A 299 15.36 7.53 -9.37
N ILE A 300 14.23 7.00 -9.85
CA ILE A 300 12.96 7.75 -9.91
C ILE A 300 12.50 8.15 -8.52
N ILE A 301 12.55 7.24 -7.54
CA ILE A 301 12.19 7.55 -6.16
C ILE A 301 13.09 8.67 -5.60
N ILE A 302 14.40 8.58 -5.82
CA ILE A 302 15.36 9.62 -5.41
C ILE A 302 15.02 10.96 -6.06
N SER A 303 14.79 10.98 -7.38
CA SER A 303 14.44 12.19 -8.12
C SER A 303 13.14 12.82 -7.60
N VAL A 304 12.10 12.02 -7.36
CA VAL A 304 10.83 12.54 -6.81
C VAL A 304 11.03 13.08 -5.41
N ILE A 305 11.79 12.41 -4.55
CA ILE A 305 12.09 12.91 -3.19
C ILE A 305 12.82 14.24 -3.26
N LEU A 306 13.84 14.38 -4.10
CA LEU A 306 14.60 15.63 -4.24
C LEU A 306 13.72 16.79 -4.72
N LEU A 307 12.83 16.52 -5.69
CA LEU A 307 11.90 17.52 -6.22
C LEU A 307 10.80 17.88 -5.21
N ALA A 308 10.29 16.89 -4.46
CA ALA A 308 9.27 17.08 -3.44
C ALA A 308 9.81 17.75 -2.17
N SER A 309 11.08 17.52 -1.84
CA SER A 309 11.77 18.09 -0.67
C SER A 309 12.28 19.51 -0.88
N GLY A 310 11.60 20.31 -1.73
CA GLY A 310 11.95 21.69 -2.04
C GLY A 310 12.38 22.50 -0.82
N PRO A 311 13.31 23.47 -0.98
CA PRO A 311 14.21 23.95 0.06
C PRO A 311 13.48 24.24 1.36
N LYS A 312 13.82 23.49 2.42
CA LYS A 312 13.37 23.77 3.78
C LYS A 312 13.70 25.23 4.06
N ALA A 313 12.67 26.06 4.21
CA ALA A 313 12.83 27.37 4.81
C ALA A 313 13.41 27.14 6.20
N THR A 314 14.70 27.42 6.34
CA THR A 314 15.39 27.52 7.62
C THR A 314 14.62 28.52 8.49
N ARG A 315 13.95 28.03 9.53
CA ARG A 315 13.48 28.83 10.65
C ARG A 315 13.67 28.01 11.92
#